data_AF-A0A2G2ZLZ4-F1
#
_entry.id   AF-A0A2G2ZLZ4-F1
#
_cell.length_a   1.000
_cell.length_b   1.000
_cell.length_c   1.000
_cell.angle_alpha   90.00
_cell.angle_beta   90.00
_cell.angle_gamma   90.00
#
_symmetry.space_group_name_H-M   'P 1'
#
loop_
_entity.id
_entity.type
_entity.pdbx_description
1 polymer ?
#
loop_
_entity_poly.entity_id
_entity_poly.type
_entity_poly.pdbx_seq_one_letter_code
_entity_poly.pdbx_strand_id
1 'polypeptide(L)'
;MDGSDLARLAESMAEFVEAKGKVNVGPIHRPPMISKKQMSVIVVVGLALSPFLLKKIVSGDTLLHDKYVWMLGSIFVYFFSVSGAMHNIIRKMPMFMMDREDPGKLVFFYQGSGMQLGAEGFAVGFLYTIVGLLLAFMTNVLVRVKSRTLQRVVMITALFVSFWAVKKVIQLDNWKTGYGVHAYWPSSW
;
A
#
# COMPACT_ATOMS: atom_id res chain seq x y z
N MET A 1 17.05 -9.43 -5.25
CA MET A 1 17.72 -9.35 -3.93
C MET A 1 19.20 -9.28 -4.23
N ASP A 2 19.80 -8.12 -4.01
CA ASP A 2 21.20 -7.89 -4.36
C ASP A 2 22.10 -8.71 -3.44
N GLY A 3 23.04 -9.46 -4.02
CA GLY A 3 23.99 -10.30 -3.28
C GLY A 3 24.87 -9.50 -2.31
N SER A 4 24.93 -8.17 -2.44
CA SER A 4 25.62 -7.26 -1.53
C SER A 4 24.95 -7.14 -0.16
N ASP A 5 23.63 -7.25 -0.07
CA ASP A 5 22.91 -7.21 1.21
C ASP A 5 23.03 -8.55 1.96
N LEU A 6 23.10 -9.66 1.22
CA LEU A 6 23.41 -10.98 1.79
C LEU A 6 24.84 -11.05 2.33
N ALA A 7 25.81 -10.43 1.66
CA ALA A 7 27.22 -10.38 2.08
C ALA A 7 27.46 -9.63 3.41
N ARG A 8 26.49 -8.84 3.89
CA ARG A 8 26.60 -8.08 5.16
C ARG A 8 25.92 -8.76 6.35
N LEU A 9 25.20 -9.86 6.12
CA LEU A 9 24.53 -10.57 7.20
C LEU A 9 25.51 -11.48 7.95
N ALA A 10 25.32 -11.61 9.26
CA ALA A 10 26.13 -12.50 10.10
C ALA A 10 26.13 -13.96 9.59
N GLU A 11 25.07 -14.36 8.87
CA GLU A 11 24.92 -15.69 8.25
C GLU A 11 25.90 -15.92 7.10
N SER A 12 26.14 -14.93 6.23
CA SER A 12 27.08 -15.10 5.11
C SER A 12 28.53 -15.09 5.56
N MET A 13 28.85 -14.37 6.63
CA MET A 13 30.17 -14.41 7.26
C MET A 13 30.42 -15.74 7.97
N ALA A 14 29.41 -16.28 8.67
CA ALA A 14 29.50 -17.62 9.27
C ALA A 14 29.74 -18.69 8.19
N GLU A 15 28.96 -18.65 7.10
CA GLU A 15 29.09 -19.58 5.96
C GLU A 15 30.47 -19.46 5.28
N PHE A 16 31.01 -18.25 5.12
CA PHE A 16 32.36 -18.03 4.58
C PHE A 16 33.46 -18.65 5.46
N VAL A 17 33.35 -18.49 6.79
CA VAL A 17 34.32 -19.02 7.75
C VAL A 17 34.25 -20.55 7.84
N GLU A 18 33.05 -21.14 7.79
CA GLU A 18 32.89 -22.60 7.70
C GLU A 18 33.52 -23.15 6.41
N ALA A 19 33.26 -22.51 5.28
CA ALA A 19 33.73 -22.95 3.96
C ALA A 19 35.26 -22.87 3.81
N LYS A 20 35.90 -21.82 4.35
CA LYS A 20 37.36 -21.63 4.26
C LYS A 20 38.14 -22.24 5.42
N GLY A 21 37.56 -22.23 6.62
CA GLY A 21 38.22 -22.66 7.85
C GLY A 21 37.96 -24.11 8.25
N LYS A 22 36.93 -24.78 7.69
CA LYS A 22 36.44 -26.10 8.14
C LYS A 22 36.13 -26.16 9.65
N VAL A 23 35.83 -25.03 10.26
CA VAL A 23 35.44 -24.91 11.68
C VAL A 23 33.93 -24.70 11.70
N ASN A 24 33.20 -25.54 12.43
CA ASN A 24 31.74 -25.43 12.58
C ASN A 24 31.40 -24.18 13.41
N VAL A 25 30.73 -23.21 12.79
CA VAL A 25 30.29 -21.98 13.45
C VAL A 25 28.92 -22.29 14.06
N GLY A 26 28.88 -22.38 15.40
CA GLY A 26 27.64 -22.65 16.13
C GLY A 26 26.50 -21.66 15.83
N PRO A 27 25.28 -21.93 16.31
CA PRO A 27 24.09 -21.18 15.93
C PRO A 27 24.20 -19.69 16.26
N ILE A 28 23.85 -18.84 15.28
CA ILE A 28 23.85 -17.38 15.44
C ILE A 28 22.70 -16.97 16.36
N HIS A 29 23.01 -16.71 17.63
CA HIS A 29 22.05 -16.17 18.58
C HIS A 29 21.75 -14.70 18.27
N ARG A 30 20.55 -14.44 17.73
CA ARG A 30 20.02 -13.09 17.60
C ARG A 30 19.44 -12.66 18.95
N PRO A 31 19.97 -11.63 19.63
CA PRO A 31 19.32 -11.11 20.83
C PRO A 31 17.93 -10.59 20.44
N PRO A 32 16.90 -10.79 21.29
CA PRO A 32 15.61 -10.18 21.05
C PRO A 32 15.79 -8.66 20.93
N MET A 33 15.15 -8.03 19.94
CA MET A 33 15.25 -6.58 19.71
C MET A 33 14.87 -5.75 20.95
N ILE A 34 14.09 -6.36 21.86
CA ILE A 34 13.65 -5.78 23.13
C ILE A 34 14.22 -6.64 24.26
N SER A 35 14.98 -6.02 25.15
CA SER A 35 15.52 -6.68 26.34
C SER A 35 14.40 -7.09 27.30
N LYS A 36 14.56 -8.19 28.05
CA LYS A 36 13.59 -8.65 29.06
C LYS A 36 13.23 -7.55 30.06
N LYS A 37 14.18 -6.67 30.40
CA LYS A 37 13.96 -5.52 31.29
C LYS A 37 13.13 -4.41 30.63
N GLN A 38 13.32 -4.17 29.33
CA GLN A 38 12.50 -3.22 28.57
C GLN A 38 11.07 -3.75 28.43
N MET A 39 10.89 -5.06 28.20
CA MET A 39 9.58 -5.70 28.17
C MET A 39 8.85 -5.53 29.51
N SER A 40 9.52 -5.77 30.65
CA SER A 40 8.92 -5.54 31.96
C SER A 40 8.56 -4.08 32.20
N VAL A 41 9.39 -3.14 31.75
CA VAL A 41 9.08 -1.70 31.86
C VAL A 41 7.87 -1.33 31.00
N ILE A 42 7.77 -1.83 29.77
CA ILE A 42 6.61 -1.60 28.89
C ILE A 42 5.34 -2.14 29.54
N VAL A 43 5.40 -3.34 30.14
CA VAL A 43 4.25 -3.94 30.83
C VAL A 43 3.84 -3.11 32.05
N VAL A 44 4.80 -2.68 32.89
CA VAL A 44 4.51 -1.85 34.07
C VAL A 44 3.95 -0.49 33.69
N VAL A 45 4.54 0.17 32.69
CA VAL A 45 4.05 1.46 32.17
C VAL A 45 2.67 1.30 31.54
N GLY A 46 2.46 0.22 30.78
CA GLY A 46 1.17 -0.11 30.18
C GLY A 46 0.08 -0.33 31.23
N LEU A 47 0.39 -1.08 32.30
CA LEU A 47 -0.52 -1.31 33.43
C LEU A 47 -0.81 -0.01 34.18
N ALA A 48 0.20 0.82 34.44
CA ALA A 48 0.04 2.11 35.10
C ALA A 48 -0.79 3.10 34.27
N LEU A 49 -0.65 3.09 32.94
CA LEU A 49 -1.42 3.93 32.02
C LEU A 49 -2.81 3.37 31.71
N SER A 50 -3.02 2.06 31.89
CA SER A 50 -4.29 1.40 31.58
C SER A 50 -5.51 2.06 32.24
N PRO A 51 -5.54 2.41 33.56
CA PRO A 51 -6.71 3.06 34.15
C PRO A 51 -6.94 4.48 33.59
N PHE A 52 -5.88 5.20 33.23
CA PHE A 52 -6.00 6.54 32.63
C PHE A 52 -6.54 6.47 31.20
N LEU A 53 -6.04 5.52 30.40
CA LEU A 53 -6.51 5.27 29.04
C LEU A 53 -7.96 4.75 29.06
N LEU A 54 -8.29 3.81 29.93
CA LEU A 54 -9.65 3.29 30.09
C LEU A 54 -10.64 4.40 30.48
N LYS A 55 -10.27 5.23 31.47
CA LYS A 55 -11.09 6.38 31.86
C LYS A 55 -11.31 7.35 30.68
N LYS A 56 -10.25 7.62 29.91
CA LYS A 56 -10.28 8.51 28.73
C LYS A 56 -11.09 7.93 27.56
N ILE A 57 -11.06 6.62 27.38
CA ILE A 57 -11.87 5.91 26.38
C ILE A 57 -13.35 5.95 26.81
N VAL A 58 -13.67 5.58 28.05
CA VAL A 58 -15.04 5.58 28.57
C VAL A 58 -15.67 6.98 28.59
N SER A 59 -14.88 8.04 28.80
CA SER A 59 -15.37 9.42 28.73
C SER A 59 -15.79 9.88 27.33
N GLY A 60 -15.60 9.09 26.27
CA GLY A 60 -16.09 9.39 24.93
C GLY A 60 -15.33 10.48 24.16
N ASP A 61 -14.56 11.34 24.84
CA ASP A 61 -13.72 12.39 24.24
C ASP A 61 -12.41 11.86 23.63
N THR A 62 -12.47 10.76 22.89
CA THR A 62 -11.31 10.19 22.20
C THR A 62 -11.54 10.03 20.72
N LEU A 63 -10.47 10.13 19.93
CA LEU A 63 -10.46 9.89 18.49
C LEU A 63 -11.02 8.51 18.11
N LEU A 64 -10.99 7.54 19.03
CA LEU A 64 -11.56 6.19 18.84
C LEU A 64 -13.09 6.17 18.81
N HIS A 65 -13.77 7.19 19.31
CA HIS A 65 -15.24 7.27 19.26
C HIS A 65 -15.74 8.04 18.04
N ASP A 66 -14.85 8.73 17.32
CA ASP A 66 -15.23 9.49 16.14
C ASP A 66 -15.45 8.56 14.95
N LYS A 67 -16.68 8.54 14.43
CA LYS A 67 -17.07 7.80 13.22
C LYS A 67 -16.23 8.18 11.99
N TYR A 68 -15.74 9.41 11.91
CA TYR A 68 -14.92 9.85 10.77
C TYR A 68 -13.53 9.22 10.79
N VAL A 69 -12.96 8.96 11.98
CA VAL A 69 -11.68 8.27 12.12
C VAL A 69 -11.78 6.83 11.63
N TRP A 70 -12.86 6.13 12.01
CA TRP A 70 -13.12 4.77 11.53
C TRP A 70 -13.43 4.70 10.03
N MET A 71 -14.16 5.69 9.52
CA MET A 71 -14.42 5.81 8.07
C MET A 71 -13.11 5.99 7.29
N LEU A 72 -12.23 6.90 7.75
CA LEU A 72 -10.93 7.14 7.12
C LEU A 72 -10.04 5.91 7.23
N GLY A 73 -10.00 5.25 8.39
CA GLY A 73 -9.28 3.99 8.59
C GLY A 73 -9.76 2.88 7.65
N SER A 74 -11.07 2.78 7.42
CA SER A 74 -11.65 1.79 6.50
C SER A 74 -11.26 2.06 5.04
N ILE A 75 -11.31 3.33 4.61
CA ILE A 75 -10.85 3.74 3.26
C ILE A 75 -9.35 3.44 3.10
N PHE A 76 -8.56 3.68 4.14
CA PHE A 76 -7.13 3.39 4.13
C PHE A 76 -6.84 1.90 3.97
N VAL A 77 -7.55 1.03 4.70
CA VAL A 77 -7.43 -0.43 4.55
C VAL A 77 -7.84 -0.88 3.15
N TYR A 78 -8.94 -0.33 2.61
CA TYR A 78 -9.37 -0.60 1.24
C TYR A 78 -8.30 -0.22 0.22
N PHE A 79 -7.73 0.98 0.32
CA PHE A 79 -6.65 1.44 -0.55
C PHE A 79 -5.46 0.49 -0.52
N PHE A 80 -4.99 0.12 0.68
CA PHE A 80 -3.86 -0.81 0.85
C PHE A 80 -4.13 -2.19 0.26
N SER A 81 -5.37 -2.67 0.37
CA SER A 81 -5.78 -3.96 -0.18
C SER A 81 -5.82 -3.93 -1.72
N VAL A 82 -6.38 -2.87 -2.30
CA VAL A 82 -6.55 -2.76 -3.76
C VAL A 82 -5.25 -2.42 -4.47
N SER A 83 -4.32 -1.70 -3.81
CA SER A 83 -3.04 -1.31 -4.40
C SER A 83 -2.02 -2.44 -4.56
N GLY A 84 -2.37 -3.68 -4.20
CA GLY A 84 -1.46 -4.82 -4.27
C GLY A 84 -0.35 -4.76 -3.22
N ALA A 85 -0.55 -4.07 -2.08
CA ALA A 85 0.46 -4.01 -1.02
C ALA A 85 0.83 -5.42 -0.49
N MET A 86 -0.13 -6.34 -0.47
CA MET A 86 0.13 -7.75 -0.11
C MET A 86 1.10 -8.43 -1.09
N HIS A 87 0.95 -8.17 -2.39
CA HIS A 87 1.89 -8.67 -3.40
C HIS A 87 3.31 -8.15 -3.16
N ASN A 88 3.42 -6.85 -2.83
CA ASN A 88 4.70 -6.21 -2.55
C ASN A 88 5.38 -6.80 -1.30
N ILE A 89 4.62 -7.03 -0.22
CA ILE A 89 5.15 -7.58 1.04
C ILE A 89 5.61 -9.03 0.86
N ILE A 90 4.79 -9.88 0.22
CA ILE A 90 5.12 -11.32 0.06
C ILE A 90 6.34 -11.51 -0.83
N ARG A 91 6.40 -10.80 -1.96
CA ARG A 91 7.47 -10.97 -2.95
C ARG A 91 8.66 -10.02 -2.76
N LYS A 92 8.62 -9.18 -1.72
CA LYS A 92 9.60 -8.13 -1.44
C LYS A 92 9.92 -7.30 -2.70
N MET A 93 8.85 -6.88 -3.40
CA MET A 93 8.98 -6.12 -4.64
C MET A 93 9.57 -4.73 -4.35
N PRO A 94 10.55 -4.26 -5.14
CA PRO A 94 11.05 -2.90 -5.00
C PRO A 94 9.98 -1.88 -5.39
N MET A 95 10.02 -0.69 -4.78
CA MET A 95 9.10 0.41 -5.09
C MET A 95 9.35 0.98 -6.49
N PHE A 96 10.61 0.96 -6.92
CA PHE A 96 11.11 1.44 -8.20
C PHE A 96 12.31 0.58 -8.59
N MET A 97 12.54 0.41 -9.89
CA MET A 97 13.76 -0.22 -10.40
C MET A 97 14.60 0.83 -11.14
N MET A 98 15.92 0.69 -11.09
CA MET A 98 16.79 1.47 -11.97
C MET A 98 16.73 0.86 -13.38
N ASP A 99 16.67 1.73 -14.38
CA ASP A 99 16.70 1.29 -15.77
C ASP A 99 18.01 0.55 -16.05
N ARG A 100 17.94 -0.58 -16.75
CA ARG A 100 19.11 -1.42 -17.04
C ARG A 100 19.98 -0.80 -18.13
N GLU A 101 19.39 0.05 -18.97
CA GLU A 101 20.07 0.78 -20.03
C GLU A 101 20.59 2.15 -19.58
N ASP A 102 19.94 2.78 -18.58
CA ASP A 102 20.32 4.10 -18.06
C ASP A 102 20.26 4.14 -16.51
N PRO A 103 21.39 3.94 -15.80
CA PRO A 103 21.41 3.84 -14.33
C PRO A 103 20.98 5.12 -13.59
N GLY A 104 20.83 6.25 -14.29
CA GLY A 104 20.29 7.50 -13.74
C GLY A 104 18.75 7.59 -13.75
N LYS A 105 18.05 6.66 -14.42
CA LYS A 105 16.60 6.73 -14.62
C LYS A 105 15.86 5.75 -13.73
N LEU A 106 14.93 6.29 -12.92
CA LEU A 106 14.06 5.51 -12.06
C LEU A 106 12.82 5.08 -12.85
N VAL A 107 12.61 3.77 -12.96
CA VAL A 107 11.48 3.14 -13.62
C VAL A 107 10.46 2.72 -12.55
N PHE A 108 9.31 3.39 -12.57
CA PHE A 108 8.20 3.15 -11.64
C PHE A 108 7.16 2.15 -12.17
N PHE A 109 7.17 1.87 -13.48
CA PHE A 109 6.22 0.99 -14.17
C PHE A 109 6.99 -0.07 -14.94
N TYR A 110 6.64 -1.34 -14.76
CA TYR A 110 7.32 -2.45 -15.41
C TYR A 110 6.46 -3.07 -16.50
N GLN A 111 7.05 -3.25 -17.68
CA GLN A 111 6.40 -3.85 -18.85
C GLN A 111 6.56 -5.38 -18.79
N GLY A 112 5.55 -6.06 -18.26
CA GLY A 112 5.51 -7.52 -18.18
C GLY A 112 4.29 -8.03 -17.40
N SER A 113 3.67 -9.10 -17.87
CA SER A 113 2.55 -9.75 -17.18
C SER A 113 3.10 -10.67 -16.07
N GLY A 114 2.88 -10.30 -14.81
CA GLY A 114 3.26 -11.11 -13.65
C GLY A 114 4.26 -10.47 -12.69
N MET A 115 4.81 -9.30 -13.03
CA MET A 115 5.61 -8.50 -12.12
C MET A 115 4.99 -7.11 -11.96
N GLN A 116 4.67 -6.75 -10.72
CA GLN A 116 4.09 -5.46 -10.36
C GLN A 116 5.03 -4.72 -9.42
N LEU A 117 5.40 -3.50 -9.78
CA LEU A 117 6.21 -2.64 -8.92
C LEU A 117 5.36 -2.02 -7.82
N GLY A 118 6.00 -1.69 -6.69
CA GLY A 118 5.28 -1.13 -5.55
C GLY A 118 4.62 0.21 -5.86
N ALA A 119 5.35 1.14 -6.49
CA ALA A 119 4.82 2.45 -6.88
C ALA A 119 3.68 2.33 -7.91
N GLU A 120 3.77 1.39 -8.83
CA GLU A 120 2.74 1.11 -9.82
C GLU A 120 1.45 0.59 -9.19
N GLY A 121 1.53 -0.36 -8.26
CA GLY A 121 0.38 -0.82 -7.50
C GLY A 121 -0.30 0.29 -6.70
N PHE A 122 0.49 1.15 -6.04
CA PHE A 122 -0.04 2.31 -5.34
C PHE A 122 -0.68 3.34 -6.29
N ALA A 123 -0.08 3.62 -7.44
CA ALA A 123 -0.64 4.54 -8.43
C ALA A 123 -1.98 4.05 -8.99
N VAL A 124 -2.07 2.76 -9.34
CA VAL A 124 -3.32 2.16 -9.84
C VAL A 124 -4.37 2.10 -8.73
N GLY A 125 -4.01 1.65 -7.53
CA GLY A 125 -4.91 1.62 -6.38
C GLY A 125 -5.45 3.01 -6.01
N PHE A 126 -4.64 4.06 -6.19
CA PHE A 126 -5.05 5.45 -5.97
C PHE A 126 -6.11 5.89 -6.97
N LEU A 127 -5.94 5.57 -8.26
CA LEU A 127 -6.93 5.88 -9.29
C LEU A 127 -8.28 5.21 -8.99
N TYR A 128 -8.28 3.93 -8.59
CA TYR A 128 -9.51 3.24 -8.19
C TYR A 128 -10.17 3.88 -6.96
N THR A 129 -9.37 4.27 -5.97
CA THR A 129 -9.88 4.87 -4.74
C THR A 129 -10.47 6.26 -4.99
N ILE A 130 -9.85 7.09 -5.84
CA ILE A 130 -10.40 8.40 -6.24
C ILE A 130 -11.77 8.24 -6.87
N VAL A 131 -11.93 7.30 -7.82
CA VAL A 131 -13.21 7.10 -8.50
C VAL A 131 -14.29 6.67 -7.49
N GLY A 132 -13.96 5.76 -6.58
CA GLY A 132 -14.87 5.36 -5.49
C GLY A 132 -15.25 6.51 -4.56
N LEU A 133 -14.27 7.34 -4.16
CA LEU A 133 -14.51 8.50 -3.31
C LEU A 133 -15.34 9.58 -4.01
N LEU A 134 -15.12 9.82 -5.30
CA LEU A 134 -15.92 10.75 -6.09
C LEU A 134 -17.38 10.28 -6.17
N LEU A 135 -17.63 8.99 -6.39
CA LEU A 135 -18.98 8.41 -6.37
C LEU A 135 -19.64 8.55 -5.00
N ALA A 136 -18.92 8.27 -3.91
CA ALA A 136 -19.41 8.45 -2.55
C ALA A 136 -19.74 9.92 -2.24
N PHE A 137 -18.90 10.84 -2.70
CA PHE A 137 -19.09 12.28 -2.55
C PHE A 137 -20.32 12.78 -3.34
N MET A 138 -20.48 12.34 -4.58
CA MET A 138 -21.61 12.69 -5.43
C MET A 138 -22.95 12.22 -4.84
N THR A 139 -22.97 11.05 -4.21
CA THR A 139 -24.19 10.45 -3.66
C THR A 139 -24.56 11.00 -2.28
N ASN A 140 -23.58 11.29 -1.41
CA ASN A 140 -23.86 11.64 -0.01
C ASN A 140 -23.73 13.13 0.31
N VAL A 141 -22.77 13.82 -0.31
CA VAL A 141 -22.44 15.22 0.02
C VAL A 141 -23.06 16.17 -0.98
N LEU A 142 -22.89 15.90 -2.28
CA LEU A 142 -23.30 16.79 -3.36
C LEU A 142 -24.81 16.99 -3.40
N VAL A 143 -25.61 16.01 -2.95
CA VAL A 143 -27.07 16.10 -2.85
C VAL A 143 -27.55 17.17 -1.85
N ARG A 144 -26.69 17.56 -0.88
CA ARG A 144 -27.03 18.57 0.14
C ARG A 144 -26.78 20.00 -0.34
N VAL A 145 -26.18 20.18 -1.51
CA VAL A 145 -25.84 21.50 -2.06
C VAL A 145 -27.08 22.15 -2.66
N LYS A 146 -27.42 23.36 -2.20
CA LYS A 146 -28.62 24.09 -2.66
C LYS A 146 -28.51 24.64 -4.09
N SER A 147 -27.29 24.91 -4.56
CA SER A 147 -27.05 25.49 -5.89
C SER A 147 -27.03 24.42 -6.98
N ARG A 148 -28.02 24.47 -7.88
CA ARG A 148 -28.13 23.56 -9.03
C ARG A 148 -26.97 23.71 -10.02
N THR A 149 -26.47 24.94 -10.22
CA THR A 149 -25.34 25.20 -11.12
C THR A 149 -24.07 24.57 -10.58
N LEU A 150 -23.78 24.76 -9.29
CA LEU A 150 -22.61 24.15 -8.66
C LEU A 150 -22.71 22.61 -8.69
N GLN A 151 -23.90 22.07 -8.41
CA GLN A 151 -24.14 20.64 -8.50
C GLN A 151 -23.82 20.06 -9.89
N ARG A 152 -24.31 20.71 -10.97
CA ARG A 152 -24.04 20.28 -12.34
C ARG A 152 -22.57 20.35 -12.71
N VAL A 153 -21.90 21.45 -12.37
CA VAL A 153 -20.47 21.63 -12.66
C VAL A 153 -19.65 20.53 -11.98
N VAL A 154 -19.89 20.29 -10.69
CA VAL A 154 -19.18 19.26 -9.93
C VAL A 154 -19.45 17.86 -10.49
N MET A 155 -20.69 17.54 -10.89
CA MET A 155 -20.99 16.24 -11.52
C MET A 155 -20.26 16.06 -12.85
N ILE A 156 -20.21 17.09 -13.70
CA ILE A 156 -19.50 17.04 -14.99
C ILE A 156 -18.00 16.86 -14.75
N THR A 157 -17.41 17.59 -13.80
CA THR A 157 -16.01 17.44 -13.42
C THR A 157 -15.73 16.04 -12.90
N ALA A 158 -16.57 15.51 -12.02
CA ALA A 158 -16.40 14.16 -11.47
C ALA A 158 -16.52 13.08 -12.56
N LEU A 159 -17.43 13.25 -13.52
CA LEU A 159 -17.56 12.35 -14.66
C LEU A 159 -16.32 12.39 -15.55
N PHE A 160 -15.80 13.59 -15.84
CA PHE A 160 -14.57 13.76 -16.62
C PHE A 160 -13.36 13.12 -15.94
N VAL A 161 -13.18 13.36 -14.64
CA VAL A 161 -12.09 12.76 -13.85
C VAL A 161 -12.23 11.24 -13.80
N SER A 162 -13.44 10.72 -13.61
CA SER A 162 -13.69 9.27 -13.58
C SER A 162 -13.39 8.62 -14.92
N PHE A 163 -13.86 9.22 -16.02
CA PHE A 163 -13.57 8.74 -17.37
C PHE A 163 -12.07 8.77 -17.68
N TRP A 164 -11.38 9.85 -17.29
CA TRP A 164 -9.94 9.98 -17.46
C TRP A 164 -9.17 8.92 -16.66
N ALA A 165 -9.55 8.69 -15.40
CA ALA A 165 -8.92 7.68 -14.55
C ALA A 165 -9.08 6.27 -15.13
N VAL A 166 -10.29 5.90 -15.55
CA VAL A 166 -10.57 4.60 -16.18
C VAL A 166 -9.77 4.44 -17.48
N LYS A 167 -9.75 5.48 -18.32
CA LYS A 167 -8.94 5.48 -19.55
C LYS A 167 -7.45 5.25 -19.25
N LYS A 168 -6.91 5.88 -18.20
CA LYS A 168 -5.51 5.70 -17.80
C LYS A 168 -5.21 4.29 -17.33
N VAL A 169 -6.12 3.69 -16.55
CA VAL A 169 -5.97 2.30 -16.10
C VAL A 169 -5.99 1.34 -17.29
N ILE A 170 -6.93 1.49 -18.23
CA ILE A 170 -7.01 0.66 -19.43
C ILE A 170 -5.76 0.83 -20.31
N GLN A 171 -5.29 2.06 -20.50
CA GLN A 171 -4.07 2.32 -21.27
C GLN A 171 -2.85 1.63 -20.64
N LEU A 172 -2.75 1.66 -19.31
CA LEU A 172 -1.66 1.02 -18.57
C LEU A 172 -1.74 -0.51 -18.69
N ASP A 173 -2.94 -1.07 -18.59
CA ASP A 173 -3.17 -2.51 -18.71
C ASP A 173 -2.82 -3.01 -20.11
N ASN A 174 -3.30 -2.34 -21.17
CA ASN A 174 -2.98 -2.66 -22.55
C ASN A 174 -1.47 -2.57 -22.81
N TRP A 175 -0.80 -1.55 -22.27
CA TRP A 175 0.65 -1.39 -22.41
C TRP A 175 1.44 -2.51 -21.71
N LYS A 176 0.94 -3.00 -20.57
CA LYS A 176 1.56 -4.08 -19.78
C LYS A 176 1.38 -5.47 -20.37
N THR A 177 0.15 -5.79 -20.75
CA THR A 177 -0.24 -7.15 -21.18
C THR A 177 -0.13 -7.33 -22.69
N GLY A 178 -0.06 -6.23 -23.45
CA GLY A 178 -0.21 -6.27 -24.90
C GLY A 178 -1.63 -6.64 -25.34
N TYR A 179 -2.58 -6.75 -24.41
CA TYR A 179 -3.95 -7.10 -24.70
C TYR A 179 -4.69 -5.89 -25.29
N GLY A 180 -5.25 -6.06 -26.49
CA GLY A 180 -6.17 -5.08 -27.07
C GLY A 180 -7.55 -5.27 -26.45
N VAL A 181 -8.08 -4.24 -25.78
CA VAL A 181 -9.49 -4.25 -25.36
C VAL A 181 -10.37 -4.25 -26.61
N HIS A 182 -10.88 -5.42 -26.96
CA HIS A 182 -11.88 -5.57 -28.01
C HIS A 182 -13.25 -5.22 -27.43
N ALA A 183 -13.90 -4.20 -28.01
CA ALA A 183 -15.30 -3.93 -27.72
C ALA A 183 -16.13 -5.07 -28.30
N TYR A 184 -16.55 -6.02 -27.47
CA TYR A 184 -17.56 -7.00 -27.85
C TYR A 184 -18.92 -6.30 -27.86
N TRP A 185 -19.39 -6.02 -29.07
CA TRP A 185 -20.79 -5.65 -29.26
C TRP A 185 -21.63 -6.92 -29.17
N PRO A 186 -22.64 -6.99 -28.28
CA PRO A 186 -23.52 -8.14 -28.24
C PRO A 186 -24.28 -8.23 -29.58
N SER A 187 -23.83 -9.14 -30.44
CA SER A 187 -24.51 -9.47 -31.68
C SER A 187 -25.68 -10.38 -31.35
N SER A 188 -26.87 -9.78 -31.21
CA SER A 188 -28.18 -10.38 -30.95
C SER A 188 -28.39 -11.05 -29.58
N TRP A 189 -29.61 -10.84 -29.06
CA TRP A 189 -30.25 -11.61 -28.00
C TRP A 189 -31.07 -12.74 -28.62
#